data_AF-A0A7S1CTP3-F1
#
_entry.id   AF-A0A7S1CTP3-F1
#
_cell.length_a   1.000
_cell.length_b   1.000
_cell.length_c   1.000
_cell.angle_alpha   90.00
_cell.angle_beta   90.00
_cell.angle_gamma   90.00
#
_symmetry.space_group_name_H-M   'P 1'
#
loop_
_entity.id
_entity.type
_entity.pdbx_description
1 polymer ?
#
loop_
_entity_poly.entity_id
_entity_poly.type
_entity_poly.pdbx_seq_one_letter_code
_entity_poly.pdbx_strand_id
1 'polypeptide(L)'
;GYALAMWYGATQVGPNGYTGGDVVNVLLSALIGGFALGQAVPNWSAFQSGRLSASRLYSIMEREPTINIAAGGEEPDSVTGEIEFQNVCFAYPSRPDKVVFDNFNLTVRAGQTVALVGESE
;
A
#
# COMPACT_ATOMS: atom_id res chain seq x y z
N GLY A 1 27.10 -19.45 29.52
CA GLY A 1 25.81 -20.03 29.12
C GLY A 1 25.82 -21.53 29.29
N TYR A 2 26.37 -22.27 28.32
CA TYR A 2 26.38 -23.73 28.29
C TYR A 2 27.04 -24.41 29.52
N ALA A 3 28.19 -23.90 29.97
CA ALA A 3 28.87 -24.43 31.17
C ALA A 3 28.06 -24.25 32.47
N LEU A 4 27.30 -23.15 32.60
CA LEU A 4 26.40 -22.88 33.73
C LEU A 4 25.18 -23.80 33.71
N ALA A 5 24.60 -24.04 32.53
CA ALA A 5 23.48 -24.95 32.36
C ALA A 5 23.86 -26.40 32.68
N MET A 6 25.07 -26.83 32.27
CA MET A 6 25.62 -28.15 32.59
C MET A 6 25.88 -28.32 34.10
N TRP A 7 26.47 -27.31 34.74
CA TRP A 7 26.72 -27.33 36.18
C TRP A 7 25.42 -27.38 36.99
N TYR A 8 24.45 -26.53 36.66
CA TYR A 8 23.14 -26.54 37.32
C TYR A 8 22.36 -27.83 37.07
N GLY A 9 22.37 -28.34 35.83
CA GLY A 9 21.76 -29.62 35.50
C GLY A 9 22.38 -30.79 36.26
N ALA A 10 23.71 -30.80 36.43
CA ALA A 10 24.41 -31.81 37.22
C ALA A 10 24.02 -31.78 38.71
N THR A 11 23.75 -30.61 39.28
CA THR A 11 23.27 -30.50 40.69
C THR A 11 21.84 -31.01 40.91
N GLN A 12 21.05 -31.15 39.84
CA GLN A 12 19.67 -31.64 39.88
C GLN A 12 19.55 -33.15 39.64
N VAL A 13 20.63 -33.80 39.18
CA VAL A 13 20.71 -35.25 38.99
C VAL A 13 20.92 -35.92 40.34
N GLY A 14 19.96 -36.75 40.75
CA GLY A 14 19.95 -37.42 42.06
C GLY A 14 18.79 -36.97 42.96
N PRO A 15 18.77 -35.72 43.50
CA PRO A 15 17.79 -35.30 44.51
C PRO A 15 16.33 -35.28 44.03
N ASN A 16 16.10 -35.02 42.73
CA ASN A 16 14.78 -34.81 42.13
C ASN A 16 14.41 -35.88 41.08
N GLY A 17 15.16 -36.98 40.99
CA GLY A 17 14.86 -38.10 40.08
C GLY A 17 15.16 -37.87 38.60
N TYR A 18 15.82 -36.76 38.23
CA TYR A 18 16.27 -36.50 36.86
C TYR A 18 17.52 -37.32 36.52
N THR A 19 17.55 -37.87 35.31
CA THR A 19 18.71 -38.61 34.77
C THR A 19 19.63 -37.63 34.03
N GLY A 20 20.94 -37.92 33.96
CA GLY A 20 21.86 -37.12 33.15
C GLY A 20 21.44 -37.01 31.67
N GLY A 21 20.75 -38.04 31.15
CA GLY A 21 20.15 -38.01 29.81
C GLY A 21 19.04 -36.96 29.66
N ASP A 22 18.24 -36.70 30.70
CA ASP A 22 17.16 -35.71 30.66
C ASP A 22 17.73 -34.28 30.56
N VAL A 23 18.81 -34.01 31.30
CA VAL A 23 19.51 -32.72 31.27
C VAL A 23 20.11 -32.45 29.88
N VAL A 24 20.78 -33.45 29.29
CA VAL A 24 21.36 -33.35 27.94
C VAL A 24 20.24 -33.18 26.90
N ASN A 25 19.14 -33.91 27.04
CA ASN A 25 18.01 -33.83 26.12
C ASN A 25 17.34 -32.44 26.15
N VAL A 26 17.13 -31.86 27.33
CA VAL A 26 16.57 -30.50 27.48
C VAL A 26 17.52 -29.45 26.91
N LEU A 27 18.83 -29.58 27.19
CA LEU A 27 19.83 -28.65 26.66
C LEU A 27 19.91 -28.71 25.12
N LEU A 28 19.91 -29.92 24.55
CA LEU A 28 19.92 -30.12 23.12
C LEU A 28 18.63 -29.63 22.45
N SER A 29 17.48 -29.89 23.07
CA SER A 29 16.17 -29.41 22.58
C SER A 29 16.10 -27.88 22.58
N ALA A 30 16.59 -27.23 23.63
CA ALA A 30 16.65 -25.77 23.71
C ALA A 30 17.61 -25.18 22.65
N LEU A 31 18.76 -25.82 22.43
CA LEU A 31 19.73 -25.46 21.40
C LEU A 31 19.12 -25.53 20.00
N ILE A 32 18.54 -26.67 19.65
CA ILE A 32 17.92 -26.89 18.33
C ILE A 32 16.76 -25.90 18.13
N GLY A 33 15.92 -25.67 19.16
CA GLY A 33 14.85 -24.68 19.10
C GLY A 33 15.35 -23.25 18.85
N GLY A 34 16.43 -22.85 19.52
CA GLY A 34 17.09 -21.56 19.30
C GLY A 34 17.63 -21.41 17.88
N PHE A 35 18.29 -22.43 17.35
CA PHE A 35 18.77 -22.44 15.96
C PHE A 35 17.63 -22.39 14.94
N ALA A 36 16.55 -23.14 15.16
CA ALA A 36 15.38 -23.14 14.29
C ALA A 36 14.73 -21.75 14.20
N LEU A 37 14.59 -21.06 15.34
CA LEU A 37 14.10 -19.67 15.38
C LEU A 37 15.06 -18.72 14.66
N GLY A 38 16.38 -18.86 14.87
CA GLY A 38 17.39 -18.06 14.18
C GLY A 38 17.32 -18.19 12.66
N GLN A 39 17.08 -19.40 12.15
CA GLN A 39 16.92 -19.65 10.71
C GLN A 39 15.57 -19.20 10.13
N ALA A 40 14.56 -18.94 10.98
CA ALA A 40 13.28 -18.39 10.53
C ALA A 40 13.32 -16.86 10.36
N VAL A 41 14.27 -16.15 10.99
CA VAL A 41 14.42 -14.69 10.92
C VAL A 41 14.59 -14.17 9.48
N PRO A 42 15.38 -14.80 8.59
CA PRO A 42 15.47 -14.39 7.19
C PRO A 42 14.14 -14.48 6.42
N ASN A 43 13.25 -15.40 6.78
CA ASN A 43 11.93 -15.52 6.12
C ASN A 43 10.99 -14.38 6.54
N TRP A 44 11.18 -13.82 7.73
CA TRP A 44 10.40 -12.69 8.22
C TRP A 44 10.61 -11.43 7.38
N SER A 45 11.85 -11.16 6.94
CA SER A 45 12.15 -9.97 6.11
C SER A 45 11.52 -10.07 4.72
N ALA A 46 11.49 -11.27 4.13
CA ALA A 46 10.79 -11.54 2.87
C ALA A 46 9.28 -11.31 3.02
N PHE A 47 8.68 -11.79 4.12
CA PHE A 47 7.27 -11.56 4.42
C PHE A 47 6.94 -10.07 4.59
N GLN A 48 7.78 -9.32 5.30
CA GLN A 48 7.61 -7.87 5.48
C GLN A 48 7.63 -7.12 4.13
N SER A 49 8.58 -7.48 3.26
CA SER A 49 8.69 -6.91 1.92
C SER A 49 7.44 -7.21 1.07
N GLY A 50 6.94 -8.45 1.15
CA GLY A 50 5.68 -8.84 0.52
C GLY A 50 4.49 -8.01 1.02
N ARG A 51 4.39 -7.79 2.33
CA ARG A 51 3.31 -6.98 2.94
C ARG A 51 3.32 -5.53 2.47
N LEU A 52 4.49 -4.92 2.32
CA LEU A 52 4.64 -3.54 1.83
C LEU A 52 4.25 -3.39 0.35
N SER A 53 4.62 -4.37 -0.47
CA SER A 53 4.20 -4.39 -1.88
C SER A 53 2.70 -4.58 -2.00
N ALA A 54 2.12 -5.49 -1.22
CA ALA A 54 0.68 -5.71 -1.17
C ALA A 54 -0.07 -4.45 -0.71
N SER A 55 0.39 -3.75 0.33
CA SER A 55 -0.29 -2.55 0.82
C SER A 55 -0.40 -1.44 -0.23
N ARG A 56 0.61 -1.30 -1.11
CA ARG A 56 0.56 -0.36 -2.23
C ARG A 56 -0.50 -0.77 -3.26
N LEU A 57 -0.57 -2.06 -3.59
CA LEU A 57 -1.59 -2.58 -4.51
C LEU A 57 -3.00 -2.37 -3.95
N TYR A 58 -3.22 -2.70 -2.67
CA TYR A 58 -4.49 -2.46 -1.99
C TYR A 58 -4.87 -0.98 -1.99
N SER A 59 -3.92 -0.08 -1.74
CA SER A 59 -4.19 1.37 -1.76
C SER A 59 -4.64 1.90 -3.12
N ILE A 60 -4.23 1.26 -4.22
CA ILE A 60 -4.67 1.60 -5.58
C ILE A 60 -6.04 0.98 -5.85
N MET A 61 -6.27 -0.27 -5.43
CA MET A 61 -7.55 -0.96 -5.62
C MET A 61 -8.70 -0.30 -4.84
N GLU A 62 -8.44 0.16 -3.62
CA GLU A 62 -9.44 0.82 -2.76
C GLU A 62 -9.64 2.29 -3.11
N ARG A 63 -8.83 2.85 -4.01
CA ARG A 63 -8.96 4.26 -4.41
C ARG A 63 -10.24 4.45 -5.21
N GLU A 64 -11.16 5.24 -4.66
CA GLU A 64 -12.33 5.72 -5.39
C GLU A 64 -11.96 6.95 -6.23
N PRO A 65 -12.11 6.91 -7.57
CA PRO A 65 -11.82 8.05 -8.42
C PRO A 65 -12.94 9.10 -8.33
N THR A 66 -12.58 10.38 -8.24
CA THR A 66 -13.55 11.49 -8.22
C THR A 66 -14.43 11.53 -9.47
N ILE A 67 -13.88 11.10 -10.61
CA ILE A 67 -14.63 10.94 -11.86
C ILE A 67 -14.78 9.43 -12.08
N ASN A 68 -15.96 8.90 -11.79
CA ASN A 68 -16.24 7.47 -11.91
C ASN A 68 -16.93 7.17 -13.26
N ILE A 69 -16.17 6.61 -14.20
CA ILE A 69 -16.68 6.24 -15.53
C ILE A 69 -17.66 5.05 -15.43
N ALA A 70 -17.50 4.20 -14.40
CA ALA A 70 -18.33 3.00 -14.22
C ALA A 70 -19.66 3.27 -13.49
N ALA A 71 -19.81 4.45 -12.87
CA ALA A 71 -21.07 4.84 -12.22
C ALA A 71 -22.22 5.07 -13.21
N GLY A 72 -21.91 5.10 -14.51
CA GLY A 72 -22.86 5.48 -15.55
C GLY A 72 -23.09 6.98 -15.57
N GLY A 73 -23.99 7.40 -16.45
CA GLY A 73 -24.40 8.78 -16.62
C GLY A 73 -25.73 8.84 -17.35
N GLU A 74 -26.20 10.06 -17.59
CA GLU A 74 -27.36 10.27 -18.44
C GLU A 74 -26.95 10.10 -19.91
N GLU A 75 -27.69 9.26 -20.64
CA GLU A 75 -27.52 9.07 -22.07
C GLU A 75 -28.74 9.70 -22.78
N PRO A 76 -28.66 10.96 -23.22
CA PRO A 76 -29.78 11.63 -23.86
C PRO A 76 -30.06 11.03 -25.26
N ASP A 77 -31.33 10.78 -25.57
CA ASP A 77 -31.80 10.23 -26.85
C ASP A 77 -31.42 11.10 -28.06
N SER A 78 -31.27 12.42 -27.84
CA SER A 78 -30.83 13.36 -28.86
C SER A 78 -30.06 14.53 -28.23
N VAL A 79 -29.05 15.02 -28.93
CA VAL A 79 -28.20 16.15 -28.50
C VAL A 79 -28.25 17.23 -29.58
N THR A 80 -28.65 18.45 -29.21
CA THR A 80 -28.69 19.60 -30.12
C THR A 80 -27.29 20.11 -30.48
N GLY A 81 -26.30 19.89 -29.61
CA GLY A 81 -24.91 20.26 -29.84
C GLY A 81 -24.57 21.72 -29.50
N GLU A 82 -25.42 22.40 -28.74
CA GLU A 82 -25.06 23.69 -28.12
C GLU A 82 -24.16 23.45 -26.91
N ILE A 83 -23.03 24.16 -26.85
CA ILE A 83 -22.02 24.01 -25.80
C ILE A 83 -21.82 25.36 -25.14
N GLU A 84 -21.89 25.41 -23.82
CA GLU A 84 -21.68 26.63 -23.04
C GLU A 84 -20.70 26.41 -21.90
N PHE A 85 -19.74 27.31 -21.77
CA PHE A 85 -18.84 27.47 -20.64
C PHE A 85 -19.26 28.73 -19.88
N GLN A 86 -19.60 28.58 -18.60
CA GLN A 86 -20.02 29.69 -17.73
C GLN A 86 -19.07 29.84 -16.54
N ASN A 87 -18.41 30.99 -16.43
CA ASN A 87 -17.52 31.37 -15.33
C ASN A 87 -16.55 30.25 -14.91
N VAL A 88 -15.92 29.60 -15.90
CA VAL A 88 -15.06 28.44 -15.67
C VAL A 88 -13.72 28.89 -15.09
N CYS A 89 -13.42 28.42 -13.88
CA CYS A 89 -12.12 28.57 -13.24
C CYS A 89 -11.44 27.20 -13.16
N PHE A 90 -10.23 27.07 -13.70
CA PHE A 90 -9.53 25.80 -13.77
C PHE A 90 -8.02 25.96 -13.57
N ALA A 91 -7.47 25.07 -12.75
CA ALA A 91 -6.04 24.86 -12.58
C ALA A 91 -5.74 23.36 -12.62
N TYR A 92 -4.62 22.97 -13.23
CA TYR A 92 -4.22 21.57 -13.24
C TYR A 92 -3.86 21.11 -11.81
N PRO A 93 -4.32 19.94 -11.33
CA PRO A 93 -3.99 19.45 -9.99
C PRO A 93 -2.49 19.27 -9.73
N SER A 94 -1.71 19.08 -10.79
CA SER A 94 -0.24 18.98 -10.72
C SER A 94 0.46 20.33 -10.49
N ARG A 95 -0.22 21.45 -10.77
CA ARG A 95 0.29 22.83 -10.64
C ARG A 95 -0.84 23.75 -10.15
N PRO A 96 -1.29 23.61 -8.90
CA PRO A 96 -2.45 24.34 -8.38
C PRO A 96 -2.23 25.86 -8.36
N ASP A 97 -0.98 26.32 -8.26
CA ASP A 97 -0.63 27.75 -8.23
C ASP A 97 -0.75 28.44 -9.59
N LYS A 98 -0.88 27.67 -10.68
CA LYS A 98 -1.04 28.19 -12.04
C LYS A 98 -2.47 28.00 -12.51
N VAL A 99 -3.26 29.05 -12.42
CA VAL A 99 -4.62 29.11 -12.96
C VAL A 99 -4.53 29.23 -14.49
N VAL A 100 -5.19 28.31 -15.20
CA VAL A 100 -5.22 28.27 -16.68
C VAL A 100 -6.44 29.00 -17.22
N PHE A 101 -7.59 28.83 -16.57
CA PHE A 101 -8.79 29.59 -16.86
C PHE A 101 -9.21 30.33 -15.60
N ASP A 102 -9.37 31.63 -15.71
CA ASP A 102 -9.94 32.48 -14.66
C ASP A 102 -11.18 33.17 -15.24
N ASN A 103 -12.36 32.78 -14.75
CA ASN A 103 -13.65 33.30 -15.19
C ASN A 103 -13.92 33.17 -16.71
N PHE A 104 -13.57 32.03 -17.31
CA PHE A 104 -13.73 31.80 -18.75
C PHE A 104 -15.21 31.57 -19.13
N ASN A 105 -15.67 32.30 -20.14
CA ASN A 105 -17.04 32.25 -20.65
C ASN A 105 -17.03 32.07 -22.19
N LEU A 106 -17.74 31.08 -22.71
CA LEU A 106 -17.83 30.79 -24.14
C LEU A 106 -19.14 30.10 -24.48
N THR A 107 -19.81 30.53 -25.55
CA THR A 107 -20.99 29.85 -26.10
C THR A 107 -20.74 29.45 -27.54
N VAL A 108 -20.92 28.17 -27.85
CA VAL A 108 -20.81 27.59 -29.19
C VAL A 108 -22.19 27.07 -29.60
N ARG A 109 -22.76 27.67 -30.64
CA ARG A 109 -24.09 27.29 -31.13
C ARG A 109 -24.03 25.96 -31.89
N ALA A 110 -25.15 25.25 -31.93
CA ALA A 110 -25.29 24.03 -32.71
C ALA A 110 -24.87 24.23 -34.18
N GLY A 111 -23.96 23.38 -34.66
CA GLY A 111 -23.43 23.43 -36.03
C GLY A 111 -22.38 24.53 -36.30
N GLN A 112 -22.02 25.33 -35.29
CA GLN A 112 -20.99 26.35 -35.39
C GLN A 112 -19.59 25.74 -35.17
N THR A 113 -18.63 26.14 -36.00
CA THR A 113 -17.21 25.87 -35.76
C THR A 113 -16.57 27.09 -35.12
N VAL A 114 -15.90 26.89 -33.98
CA VAL A 114 -15.13 27.93 -33.28
C VAL A 114 -13.68 27.48 -33.20
N ALA A 115 -12.75 28.40 -33.48
CA ALA A 115 -11.32 28.17 -33.32
C ALA A 115 -10.85 28.85 -32.02
N LEU A 116 -10.19 28.08 -31.16
CA LEU A 116 -9.51 28.60 -29.97
C LEU A 116 -8.06 28.92 -30.36
N VAL A 117 -7.70 30.19 -30.27
CA VAL A 117 -6.34 30.67 -30.52
C VAL A 117 -5.83 31.40 -29.29
N GLY A 118 -4.54 31.27 -29.01
CA GLY A 118 -3.89 31.89 -27.86
C GLY A 118 -2.38 31.85 -28.01
N GLU A 119 -1.71 32.75 -27.30
CA GLU A 119 -0.27 32.65 -27.07
C GLU A 119 0.03 31.53 -26.06
N SER A 120 1.16 30.85 -26.23
CA SER A 120 1.57 29.81 -25.28
C SER A 120 1.99 30.46 -23.96
N GLU A 121 1.41 30.00 -22.84
CA GLU A 121 1.88 30.28 -21.47
C GLU A 121 2.86 29.24 -20.92
#